data_AF-A0A7Y5CYN4-F1
#
_entry.id   AF-A0A7Y5CYN4-F1
#
_cell.length_a   1.000
_cell.length_b   1.000
_cell.length_c   1.000
_cell.angle_alpha   90.00
_cell.angle_beta   90.00
_cell.angle_gamma   90.00
#
_symmetry.space_group_name_H-M   'P 1'
#
loop_
_entity.id
_entity.type
_entity.pdbx_description
1 polymer ?
#
loop_
_entity_poly.entity_id
_entity_poly.type
_entity_poly.pdbx_seq_one_letter_code
_entity_poly.pdbx_strand_id
1 'polypeptide(L)'
;MNHQHSKDQRIVLAKWNSEECSKALREQNAVIDSKYDRLISEGYLTFEYLVGSEVYPEPEFFQRIVDSQVDVIDELRQLLKTYIGKLGEGGRQPWYTNAVPALGYAMRALVLLDVNSTDILRQYMIECDREHEKFCYHTIFSDLIRRRGWRDRSMLQLGIFMAICVEAGGQGRANLEHDGLLTAAASQTSPEEFARMVLQELNGVMDALWSDDPEVEGEAAWQLKGFCSDLNRSIPFQARVLEVLQPDLAV
;
A
#
# COMPACT_ATOMS: atom_id res chain seq x y z
N MET A 1 -1.88 -21.67 -15.45
CA MET A 1 -1.51 -22.88 -14.68
C MET A 1 -2.60 -23.10 -13.65
N ASN A 2 -3.18 -24.30 -13.57
CA ASN A 2 -4.14 -24.62 -12.52
C ASN A 2 -3.36 -24.96 -11.25
N HIS A 3 -3.17 -23.98 -10.38
CA HIS A 3 -2.68 -24.25 -9.02
C HIS A 3 -3.78 -25.00 -8.28
N GLN A 4 -3.49 -26.24 -7.91
CA GLN A 4 -4.42 -27.02 -7.10
C GLN A 4 -4.35 -26.47 -5.68
N HIS A 5 -5.27 -25.56 -5.34
CA HIS A 5 -5.29 -24.93 -4.02
C HIS A 5 -5.34 -25.99 -2.92
N SER A 6 -4.45 -25.84 -1.93
CA SER A 6 -4.47 -26.69 -0.76
C SER A 6 -5.80 -26.49 -0.01
N LYS A 7 -6.28 -27.51 0.71
CA LYS A 7 -7.48 -27.37 1.55
C LYS A 7 -7.40 -26.19 2.54
N ASP A 8 -6.18 -25.78 2.89
CA ASP A 8 -5.92 -24.69 3.83
C ASP A 8 -6.20 -23.29 3.22
N GLN A 9 -6.38 -23.18 1.90
CA GLN A 9 -6.63 -21.92 1.19
C GLN A 9 -8.07 -21.75 0.71
N ARG A 10 -8.97 -22.67 1.09
CA ARG A 10 -10.40 -22.58 0.78
C ARG A 10 -11.21 -22.31 2.04
N ILE A 11 -11.89 -21.19 2.07
CA ILE A 11 -12.71 -20.73 3.20
C ILE A 11 -14.19 -20.85 2.82
N VAL A 12 -15.03 -21.29 3.75
CA VAL A 12 -16.44 -21.58 3.48
C VAL A 12 -17.34 -20.61 4.23
N LEU A 13 -18.28 -20.00 3.51
CA LEU A 13 -19.33 -19.15 4.06
C LEU A 13 -20.70 -19.80 3.82
N ALA A 14 -21.57 -19.76 4.82
CA ALA A 14 -22.93 -20.27 4.66
C ALA A 14 -23.79 -19.35 3.76
N LYS A 15 -23.55 -18.03 3.81
CA LYS A 15 -24.31 -17.01 3.08
C LYS A 15 -23.55 -15.68 3.06
N TRP A 16 -23.99 -14.75 2.21
CA TRP A 16 -23.47 -13.38 2.16
C TRP A 16 -24.09 -12.49 3.25
N ASN A 17 -23.41 -12.35 4.38
CA ASN A 17 -23.72 -11.36 5.43
C ASN A 17 -22.46 -11.03 6.25
N SER A 18 -22.53 -10.00 7.10
CA SER A 18 -21.38 -9.58 7.92
C SER A 18 -20.86 -10.68 8.83
N GLU A 19 -21.73 -11.44 9.49
CA GLU A 19 -21.32 -12.52 10.41
C GLU A 19 -20.47 -13.60 9.73
N GLU A 20 -20.90 -14.09 8.58
CA GLU A 20 -20.17 -15.11 7.82
C GLU A 20 -18.90 -14.55 7.17
N CYS A 21 -18.93 -13.30 6.69
CA CYS A 21 -17.74 -12.63 6.17
C CYS A 21 -16.69 -12.39 7.29
N SER A 22 -17.10 -11.90 8.46
CA SER A 22 -16.23 -11.76 9.63
C SER A 22 -15.63 -13.10 10.03
N LYS A 23 -16.44 -14.17 10.06
CA LYS A 23 -15.96 -15.52 10.37
C LYS A 23 -14.93 -16.00 9.35
N ALA A 24 -15.19 -15.81 8.06
CA ALA A 24 -14.27 -16.17 6.99
C ALA A 24 -12.92 -15.43 7.11
N LEU A 25 -12.94 -14.12 7.39
CA LEU A 25 -11.72 -13.34 7.58
C LEU A 25 -10.94 -13.77 8.82
N ARG A 26 -11.62 -14.13 9.92
CA ARG A 26 -10.97 -14.70 11.11
C ARG A 26 -10.33 -16.06 10.82
N GLU A 27 -10.98 -16.90 10.01
CA GLU A 27 -10.43 -18.18 9.56
C GLU A 27 -9.18 -17.96 8.68
N GLN A 28 -9.25 -17.05 7.72
CA GLN A 28 -8.11 -16.65 6.89
C GLN A 28 -6.94 -16.17 7.77
N ASN A 29 -7.22 -15.28 8.72
CA ASN A 29 -6.23 -14.76 9.65
C ASN A 29 -5.57 -15.87 10.46
N ALA A 30 -6.35 -16.83 10.98
CA ALA A 30 -5.81 -17.97 11.71
C ALA A 30 -4.93 -18.87 10.83
N VAL A 31 -5.30 -19.06 9.56
CA VAL A 31 -4.48 -19.80 8.59
C VAL A 31 -3.16 -19.08 8.35
N ILE A 32 -3.18 -17.76 8.10
CA ILE A 32 -1.96 -16.97 7.91
C ILE A 32 -1.11 -17.04 9.17
N ASP A 33 -1.67 -16.79 10.35
CA ASP A 33 -0.91 -16.76 11.60
C ASP A 33 -0.19 -18.09 11.89
N SER A 34 -0.89 -19.21 11.69
CA SER A 34 -0.39 -20.54 12.06
C SER A 34 0.39 -21.27 10.96
N LYS A 35 0.22 -20.89 9.69
CA LYS A 35 0.75 -21.64 8.55
C LYS A 35 1.55 -20.78 7.56
N TYR A 36 1.85 -19.52 7.87
CA TYR A 36 2.56 -18.60 6.98
C TYR A 36 3.76 -19.24 6.26
N ASP A 37 4.74 -19.74 7.02
CA ASP A 37 5.98 -20.33 6.48
C ASP A 37 5.74 -21.49 5.51
N ARG A 38 4.69 -22.27 5.77
CA ARG A 38 4.29 -23.38 4.90
C ARG A 38 3.65 -22.87 3.61
N LEU A 39 2.81 -21.84 3.70
CA LEU A 39 2.08 -21.28 2.56
C LEU A 39 3.00 -20.56 1.57
N ILE A 40 4.07 -19.92 2.04
CA ILE A 40 4.99 -19.17 1.18
C ILE A 40 6.00 -20.04 0.43
N SER A 41 6.10 -21.34 0.75
CA SER A 41 7.03 -22.25 0.07
C SER A 41 6.80 -22.37 -1.44
N GLU A 42 5.59 -22.00 -1.90
CA GLU A 42 5.18 -22.01 -3.31
C GLU A 42 5.28 -20.63 -3.99
N GLY A 43 5.69 -19.58 -3.25
CA GLY A 43 5.82 -18.20 -3.76
C GLY A 43 4.50 -17.45 -3.95
N TYR A 44 3.36 -18.16 -3.92
CA TYR A 44 2.03 -17.56 -4.03
C TYR A 44 1.16 -17.83 -2.80
N LEU A 45 0.42 -16.81 -2.37
CA LEU A 45 -0.59 -16.90 -1.32
C LEU A 45 -1.92 -16.41 -1.89
N THR A 46 -2.82 -17.35 -2.12
CA THR A 46 -4.13 -17.13 -2.74
C THR A 46 -5.20 -17.87 -1.95
N PHE A 47 -6.35 -17.24 -1.75
CA PHE A 47 -7.52 -17.82 -1.11
C PHE A 47 -8.72 -17.90 -2.06
N GLU A 48 -9.56 -18.91 -1.84
CA GLU A 48 -10.85 -19.08 -2.48
C GLU A 48 -11.96 -19.10 -1.42
N TYR A 49 -13.11 -18.52 -1.74
CA TYR A 49 -14.26 -18.43 -0.85
C TYR A 49 -15.45 -19.17 -1.44
N LEU A 50 -15.86 -20.25 -0.81
CA LEU A 50 -17.04 -21.02 -1.20
C LEU A 50 -18.27 -20.44 -0.49
N VAL A 51 -19.22 -19.89 -1.23
CA VAL A 51 -20.51 -19.41 -0.70
C VAL A 51 -21.63 -20.23 -1.32
N GLY A 52 -22.25 -21.11 -0.53
CA GLY A 52 -23.17 -22.12 -1.07
C GLY A 52 -22.45 -23.08 -2.02
N SER A 53 -22.81 -23.05 -3.31
CA SER A 53 -22.17 -23.87 -4.36
C SER A 53 -21.20 -23.08 -5.26
N GLU A 54 -21.03 -21.79 -5.03
CA GLU A 54 -20.22 -20.91 -5.88
C GLU A 54 -18.88 -20.61 -5.22
N VAL A 55 -17.80 -20.71 -6.01
CA VAL A 55 -16.44 -20.38 -5.58
C VAL A 55 -16.09 -18.99 -6.08
N TYR A 56 -15.70 -18.13 -5.17
CA TYR A 56 -15.25 -16.77 -5.44
C TYR A 56 -13.75 -16.66 -5.20
N PRO A 57 -12.93 -16.26 -6.18
CA PRO A 57 -11.54 -15.92 -5.93
C PRO A 57 -11.45 -14.61 -5.11
N GLU A 58 -10.30 -14.38 -4.46
CA GLU A 58 -10.05 -13.17 -3.64
C GLU A 58 -10.54 -11.84 -4.26
N PRO A 59 -10.22 -11.50 -5.52
CA PRO A 59 -10.63 -10.23 -6.12
C PRO A 59 -12.16 -10.04 -6.08
N GLU A 60 -12.91 -11.09 -6.41
CA GLU A 60 -14.37 -11.05 -6.47
C GLU A 60 -14.98 -11.01 -5.07
N PHE A 61 -14.43 -11.79 -4.15
CA PHE A 61 -14.89 -11.81 -2.75
C PHE A 61 -14.75 -10.43 -2.09
N PHE A 62 -13.56 -9.83 -2.18
CA PHE A 62 -13.28 -8.52 -1.58
C PHE A 62 -14.00 -7.38 -2.30
N GLN A 63 -14.13 -7.44 -3.63
CA GLN A 63 -14.95 -6.47 -4.37
C GLN A 63 -16.42 -6.52 -3.90
N ARG A 64 -16.97 -7.71 -3.69
CA ARG A 64 -18.36 -7.86 -3.21
C ARG A 64 -18.56 -7.37 -1.78
N ILE A 65 -17.57 -7.55 -0.90
CA ILE A 65 -17.55 -6.93 0.44
C ILE A 65 -17.68 -5.41 0.32
N VAL A 66 -16.89 -4.80 -0.58
CA VAL A 66 -16.90 -3.36 -0.81
C VAL A 66 -18.23 -2.90 -1.38
N ASP A 67 -18.74 -3.55 -2.42
CA ASP A 67 -19.98 -3.14 -3.10
C ASP A 67 -21.20 -3.27 -2.19
N SER A 68 -21.20 -4.30 -1.32
CA SER A 68 -22.28 -4.54 -0.37
C SER A 68 -22.09 -3.79 0.96
N GLN A 69 -20.99 -3.05 1.13
CA GLN A 69 -20.62 -2.33 2.36
C GLN A 69 -20.72 -3.23 3.61
N VAL A 70 -20.17 -4.44 3.51
CA VAL A 70 -20.21 -5.42 4.61
C VAL A 70 -19.36 -4.90 5.77
N ASP A 71 -19.92 -4.91 6.97
CA ASP A 71 -19.26 -4.42 8.19
C ASP A 71 -18.27 -5.46 8.72
N VAL A 72 -17.02 -5.39 8.23
CA VAL A 72 -15.90 -6.29 8.55
C VAL A 72 -14.57 -5.54 8.70
N ILE A 73 -14.63 -4.24 9.01
CA ILE A 73 -13.44 -3.38 9.03
C ILE A 73 -12.42 -3.91 10.04
N ASP A 74 -12.84 -4.28 11.25
CA ASP A 74 -11.95 -4.76 12.30
C ASP A 74 -11.26 -6.07 11.91
N GLU A 75 -11.98 -7.01 11.30
CA GLU A 75 -11.39 -8.26 10.81
C GLU A 75 -10.39 -8.03 9.66
N LEU A 76 -10.68 -7.11 8.74
CA LEU A 76 -9.72 -6.73 7.69
C LEU A 76 -8.46 -6.10 8.29
N ARG A 77 -8.61 -5.19 9.26
CA ARG A 77 -7.48 -4.56 9.96
C ARG A 77 -6.62 -5.63 10.65
N GLN A 78 -7.25 -6.58 11.34
CA GLN A 78 -6.54 -7.65 12.02
C GLN A 78 -5.82 -8.58 11.05
N LEU A 79 -6.48 -9.00 9.96
CA LEU A 79 -5.91 -9.85 8.93
C LEU A 79 -4.64 -9.23 8.34
N LEU A 80 -4.71 -7.95 7.94
CA LEU A 80 -3.59 -7.24 7.34
C LEU A 80 -2.45 -7.02 8.33
N LYS A 81 -2.74 -6.63 9.58
CA LYS A 81 -1.71 -6.49 10.62
C LYS A 81 -1.00 -7.80 10.93
N THR A 82 -1.74 -8.90 11.01
CA THR A 82 -1.15 -10.24 11.19
C THR A 82 -0.23 -10.56 10.02
N TYR A 83 -0.68 -10.37 8.78
CA TYR A 83 0.13 -10.64 7.59
C TYR A 83 1.41 -9.79 7.55
N ILE A 84 1.28 -8.48 7.75
CA ILE A 84 2.41 -7.54 7.79
C ILE A 84 3.42 -7.96 8.86
N GLY A 85 2.95 -8.32 10.06
CA GLY A 85 3.81 -8.80 11.14
C GLY A 85 4.51 -10.15 10.85
N LYS A 86 4.08 -10.90 9.83
CA LYS A 86 4.75 -12.13 9.36
C LYS A 86 5.75 -11.88 8.24
N LEU A 87 5.62 -10.79 7.48
CA LEU A 87 6.60 -10.46 6.44
C LEU A 87 7.97 -10.27 7.07
N GLY A 88 8.04 -9.50 8.16
CA GLY A 88 9.29 -9.12 8.81
C GLY A 88 10.25 -8.39 7.85
N GLU A 89 11.44 -8.06 8.36
CA GLU A 89 12.48 -7.44 7.54
C GLU A 89 13.07 -8.48 6.56
N GLY A 90 13.06 -8.19 5.25
CA GLY A 90 13.81 -8.99 4.27
C GLY A 90 13.10 -9.37 2.96
N GLY A 91 11.96 -8.75 2.62
CA GLY A 91 11.45 -8.70 1.24
C GLY A 91 11.01 -10.03 0.61
N ARG A 92 10.86 -11.11 1.39
CA ARG A 92 10.30 -12.38 0.89
C ARG A 92 8.79 -12.42 1.08
N GLN A 93 8.09 -11.57 0.34
CA GLN A 93 6.64 -11.60 0.34
C GLN A 93 6.10 -12.65 -0.63
N PRO A 94 5.01 -13.36 -0.26
CA PRO A 94 4.25 -14.14 -1.22
C PRO A 94 3.44 -13.22 -2.14
N TRP A 95 3.16 -13.72 -3.33
CA TRP A 95 2.40 -13.02 -4.36
C TRP A 95 0.99 -13.60 -4.50
N TYR A 96 -0.02 -12.79 -4.82
CA TYR A 96 -1.29 -13.32 -5.32
C TYR A 96 -1.15 -13.67 -6.81
N THR A 97 -0.54 -12.78 -7.59
CA THR A 97 -0.02 -13.03 -8.94
C THR A 97 1.32 -12.30 -9.11
N ASN A 98 2.01 -12.49 -10.23
CA ASN A 98 3.25 -11.77 -10.57
C ASN A 98 3.16 -10.23 -10.55
N ALA A 99 1.96 -9.66 -10.43
CA ALA A 99 1.74 -8.21 -10.40
C ALA A 99 0.94 -7.74 -9.18
N VAL A 100 0.53 -8.65 -8.28
CA VAL A 100 -0.32 -8.32 -7.14
C VAL A 100 0.26 -8.99 -5.89
N PRO A 101 0.68 -8.22 -4.87
CA PRO A 101 1.15 -8.79 -3.62
C PRO A 101 0.04 -9.57 -2.92
N ALA A 102 0.39 -10.55 -2.10
CA ALA A 102 -0.62 -11.30 -1.36
C ALA A 102 -1.43 -10.38 -0.45
N LEU A 103 -2.74 -10.62 -0.35
CA LEU A 103 -3.70 -9.76 0.32
C LEU A 103 -3.85 -8.33 -0.25
N GLY A 104 -3.33 -8.03 -1.44
CA GLY A 104 -3.54 -6.74 -2.09
C GLY A 104 -5.02 -6.38 -2.25
N TYR A 105 -5.88 -7.36 -2.53
CA TYR A 105 -7.34 -7.14 -2.60
C TYR A 105 -8.00 -6.90 -1.23
N ALA A 106 -7.49 -7.52 -0.16
CA ALA A 106 -7.93 -7.25 1.20
C ALA A 106 -7.55 -5.81 1.62
N MET A 107 -6.32 -5.39 1.30
CA MET A 107 -5.85 -4.03 1.52
C MET A 107 -6.70 -3.01 0.74
N ARG A 108 -7.01 -3.31 -0.52
CA ARG A 108 -7.92 -2.50 -1.33
C ARG A 108 -9.31 -2.40 -0.70
N ALA A 109 -9.87 -3.51 -0.24
CA ALA A 109 -11.18 -3.49 0.41
C ALA A 109 -11.17 -2.62 1.68
N LEU A 110 -10.14 -2.77 2.52
CA LEU A 110 -10.01 -1.99 3.74
C LEU A 110 -9.97 -0.49 3.46
N VAL A 111 -9.13 0.01 2.54
CA VAL A 111 -9.05 1.47 2.28
C VAL A 111 -10.34 2.05 1.69
N LEU A 112 -11.11 1.23 0.96
CA LEU A 112 -12.38 1.68 0.38
C LEU A 112 -13.52 1.70 1.40
N LEU A 113 -13.48 0.83 2.42
CA LEU A 113 -14.44 0.77 3.52
C LEU A 113 -14.09 1.76 4.65
N ASP A 114 -12.81 1.83 5.04
CA ASP A 114 -12.27 2.66 6.11
C ASP A 114 -11.21 3.63 5.57
N VAL A 115 -11.61 4.87 5.35
CA VAL A 115 -10.71 5.94 4.87
C VAL A 115 -9.60 6.29 5.87
N ASN A 116 -9.72 5.88 7.13
CA ASN A 116 -8.73 6.13 8.17
C ASN A 116 -7.72 4.98 8.32
N SER A 117 -7.79 3.95 7.46
CA SER A 117 -6.85 2.82 7.45
C SER A 117 -5.52 3.12 6.75
N THR A 118 -5.18 4.40 6.57
CA THR A 118 -3.96 4.82 5.88
C THR A 118 -2.71 4.41 6.65
N ASP A 119 -2.80 4.23 7.97
CA ASP A 119 -1.73 3.68 8.81
C ASP A 119 -1.33 2.27 8.35
N ILE A 120 -2.31 1.40 8.11
CA ILE A 120 -2.08 0.02 7.66
C ILE A 120 -1.58 0.00 6.22
N LEU A 121 -2.12 0.84 5.34
CA LEU A 121 -1.61 0.95 3.96
C LEU A 121 -0.13 1.35 3.93
N ARG A 122 0.28 2.30 4.79
CA ARG A 122 1.67 2.74 4.88
C ARG A 122 2.59 1.63 5.38
N GLN A 123 2.18 0.90 6.42
CA GLN A 123 2.93 -0.26 6.90
C GLN A 123 3.02 -1.36 5.84
N TYR A 124 1.92 -1.65 5.16
CA TYR A 124 1.88 -2.62 4.07
C TYR A 124 2.89 -2.23 2.98
N MET A 125 2.92 -0.97 2.56
CA MET A 125 3.87 -0.47 1.55
C MET A 125 5.35 -0.52 1.96
N ILE A 126 5.66 -0.36 3.26
CA ILE A 126 7.03 -0.41 3.77
C ILE A 126 7.55 -1.84 3.83
N GLU A 127 6.73 -2.77 4.35
CA GLU A 127 7.13 -4.16 4.58
C GLU A 127 7.06 -5.01 3.30
N CYS A 128 6.23 -4.62 2.33
CA CYS A 128 6.09 -5.32 1.06
C CYS A 128 7.28 -5.07 0.11
N ASP A 129 7.47 -5.95 -0.86
CA ASP A 129 8.49 -5.82 -1.92
C ASP A 129 8.15 -4.65 -2.85
N ARG A 130 8.69 -3.48 -2.49
CA ARG A 130 8.55 -2.17 -3.14
C ARG A 130 8.85 -2.19 -4.64
N GLU A 131 9.72 -3.07 -5.12
CA GLU A 131 10.05 -3.14 -6.55
C GLU A 131 8.84 -3.57 -7.40
N HIS A 132 7.79 -4.13 -6.80
CA HIS A 132 6.68 -4.70 -7.56
C HIS A 132 5.31 -4.12 -7.14
N GLU A 133 5.28 -3.05 -6.33
CA GLU A 133 4.07 -2.45 -5.75
C GLU A 133 3.22 -1.57 -6.69
N LYS A 134 3.26 -1.84 -8.00
CA LYS A 134 2.39 -1.17 -9.00
C LYS A 134 0.93 -1.25 -8.63
N PHE A 135 0.50 -2.38 -8.06
CA PHE A 135 -0.88 -2.58 -7.66
C PHE A 135 -1.30 -1.62 -6.55
N CYS A 136 -0.46 -1.41 -5.54
CA CYS A 136 -0.77 -0.48 -4.45
C CYS A 136 -0.86 0.96 -4.94
N TYR A 137 0.06 1.40 -5.79
CA TYR A 137 0.03 2.77 -6.29
C TYR A 137 -1.03 3.01 -7.37
N HIS A 138 -1.03 2.21 -8.44
CA HIS A 138 -1.91 2.45 -9.59
C HIS A 138 -3.34 1.96 -9.38
N THR A 139 -3.58 1.02 -8.46
CA THR A 139 -4.92 0.49 -8.18
C THR A 139 -5.45 0.95 -6.82
N ILE A 140 -4.80 0.55 -5.72
CA ILE A 140 -5.34 0.78 -4.37
C ILE A 140 -5.44 2.29 -4.08
N PHE A 141 -4.33 3.00 -4.26
CA PHE A 141 -4.26 4.43 -3.99
C PHE A 141 -5.13 5.24 -4.97
N SER A 142 -5.04 4.97 -6.27
CA SER A 142 -5.89 5.62 -7.28
C SER A 142 -7.39 5.43 -7.00
N ASP A 143 -7.82 4.23 -6.58
CA ASP A 143 -9.22 3.97 -6.25
C ASP A 143 -9.65 4.71 -4.98
N LEU A 144 -8.78 4.78 -3.97
CA LEU A 144 -9.02 5.59 -2.76
C LEU A 144 -9.22 7.06 -3.11
N ILE A 145 -8.31 7.66 -3.88
CA ILE A 145 -8.40 9.06 -4.30
C ILE A 145 -9.62 9.30 -5.18
N ARG A 146 -9.92 8.40 -6.13
CA ARG A 146 -11.12 8.53 -6.97
C ARG A 146 -12.40 8.52 -6.14
N ARG A 147 -12.46 7.72 -5.08
CA ARG A 147 -13.68 7.54 -4.26
C ARG A 147 -13.82 8.57 -3.14
N ARG A 148 -12.71 9.04 -2.55
CA ARG A 148 -12.71 9.90 -1.35
C ARG A 148 -12.17 11.29 -1.61
N GLY A 149 -11.44 11.48 -2.71
CA GLY A 149 -10.79 12.72 -3.09
C GLY A 149 -9.63 13.12 -2.18
N TRP A 150 -8.98 14.20 -2.55
CA TRP A 150 -7.99 14.89 -1.72
C TRP A 150 -8.70 15.75 -0.67
N ARG A 151 -9.26 15.11 0.35
CA ARG A 151 -10.17 15.76 1.30
C ARG A 151 -9.47 16.56 2.41
N ASP A 152 -8.25 16.19 2.77
CA ASP A 152 -7.56 16.71 3.94
C ASP A 152 -6.03 16.58 3.83
N ARG A 153 -5.36 17.13 4.84
CA ARG A 153 -3.90 17.09 5.01
C ARG A 153 -3.36 15.66 5.02
N SER A 154 -4.03 14.73 5.69
CA SER A 154 -3.57 13.35 5.82
C SER A 154 -3.56 12.62 4.47
N MET A 155 -4.51 12.92 3.58
CA MET A 155 -4.51 12.40 2.21
C MET A 155 -3.37 12.99 1.38
N LEU A 156 -3.06 14.29 1.52
CA LEU A 156 -1.89 14.88 0.86
C LEU A 156 -0.59 14.20 1.32
N GLN A 157 -0.44 13.98 2.63
CA GLN A 157 0.71 13.26 3.19
C GLN A 157 0.81 11.81 2.70
N LEU A 158 -0.33 11.11 2.58
CA LEU A 158 -0.35 9.78 1.97
C LEU A 158 0.09 9.82 0.51
N GLY A 159 -0.38 10.79 -0.29
CA GLY A 159 0.02 10.93 -1.68
C GLY A 159 1.51 11.20 -1.86
N ILE A 160 2.07 12.07 -1.01
CA ILE A 160 3.51 12.32 -0.95
C ILE A 160 4.28 11.04 -0.59
N PHE A 161 3.86 10.34 0.46
CA PHE A 161 4.44 9.06 0.88
C PHE A 161 4.45 8.05 -0.27
N MET A 162 3.32 7.86 -0.96
CA MET A 162 3.21 6.93 -2.07
C MET A 162 4.16 7.30 -3.23
N ALA A 163 4.29 8.59 -3.56
CA ALA A 163 5.21 9.05 -4.59
C ALA A 163 6.67 8.76 -4.23
N ILE A 164 7.05 8.92 -2.97
CA ILE A 164 8.41 8.61 -2.47
C ILE A 164 8.66 7.10 -2.50
N CYS A 165 7.71 6.28 -2.05
CA CYS A 165 7.86 4.82 -2.05
C CYS A 165 7.98 4.24 -3.47
N VAL A 166 7.25 4.78 -4.45
CA VAL A 166 7.33 4.34 -5.85
C VAL A 166 8.69 4.65 -6.49
N GLU A 167 9.23 5.83 -6.21
CA GLU A 167 10.59 6.20 -6.61
C GLU A 167 11.61 5.26 -5.95
N ALA A 168 11.48 5.06 -4.63
CA ALA A 168 12.36 4.18 -3.87
C ALA A 168 12.37 2.74 -4.37
N GLY A 169 11.24 2.23 -4.88
CA GLY A 169 11.13 0.91 -5.51
C GLY A 169 11.62 0.84 -6.96
N GLY A 170 12.11 1.95 -7.55
CA GLY A 170 12.61 2.00 -8.93
C GLY A 170 11.53 1.81 -10.01
N GLN A 171 10.24 1.91 -9.65
CA GLN A 171 9.12 1.60 -10.55
C GLN A 171 8.55 2.79 -11.31
N GLY A 172 9.13 3.97 -11.13
CA GLY A 172 8.68 5.19 -11.79
C GLY A 172 9.57 6.36 -11.44
N ARG A 173 9.16 7.52 -11.92
CA ARG A 173 9.68 8.82 -11.50
C ARG A 173 8.87 9.31 -10.31
N ALA A 174 9.44 10.19 -9.50
CA ALA A 174 8.76 10.89 -8.42
C ALA A 174 7.62 11.77 -8.96
N ASN A 175 6.47 11.16 -9.24
CA ASN A 175 5.35 11.82 -9.87
C ASN A 175 4.45 12.47 -8.82
N LEU A 176 4.89 13.63 -8.31
CA LEU A 176 4.07 14.43 -7.40
C LEU A 176 2.81 15.00 -8.06
N GLU A 177 2.62 14.84 -9.38
CA GLU A 177 1.37 15.20 -10.09
C GLU A 177 0.39 14.03 -10.19
N HIS A 178 0.80 12.81 -9.82
CA HIS A 178 -0.06 11.62 -9.94
C HIS A 178 -1.39 11.83 -9.21
N ASP A 179 -2.48 11.42 -9.88
CA ASP A 179 -3.86 11.63 -9.43
C ASP A 179 -4.21 13.08 -9.01
N GLY A 180 -3.48 14.08 -9.52
CA GLY A 180 -3.75 15.50 -9.29
C GLY A 180 -3.27 16.01 -7.91
N LEU A 181 -2.27 15.36 -7.30
CA LEU A 181 -1.75 15.73 -5.98
C LEU A 181 -1.33 17.22 -5.89
N LEU A 182 -0.57 17.77 -6.85
CA LEU A 182 -0.19 19.20 -6.76
C LEU A 182 -1.39 20.12 -6.95
N THR A 183 -2.33 19.76 -7.82
CA THR A 183 -3.57 20.51 -8.00
C THR A 183 -4.36 20.55 -6.68
N ALA A 184 -4.44 19.43 -5.98
CA ALA A 184 -5.06 19.38 -4.66
C ALA A 184 -4.28 20.16 -3.61
N ALA A 185 -2.95 20.04 -3.58
CA ALA A 185 -2.09 20.76 -2.66
C ALA A 185 -2.22 22.29 -2.84
N ALA A 186 -2.26 22.77 -4.07
CA ALA A 186 -2.46 24.19 -4.39
C ALA A 186 -3.77 24.76 -3.84
N SER A 187 -4.79 23.92 -3.65
CA SER A 187 -6.08 24.32 -3.08
C SER A 187 -6.14 24.25 -1.54
N GLN A 188 -5.20 23.55 -0.89
CA GLN A 188 -5.28 23.19 0.53
C GLN A 188 -4.11 23.67 1.38
N THR A 189 -2.97 23.98 0.78
CA THR A 189 -1.73 24.30 1.51
C THR A 189 -0.85 25.26 0.70
N SER A 190 0.17 25.84 1.33
CA SER A 190 1.17 26.65 0.63
C SER A 190 2.34 25.80 0.09
N PRO A 191 3.11 26.29 -0.88
CA PRO A 191 4.33 25.62 -1.33
C PRO A 191 5.32 25.32 -0.20
N GLU A 192 5.49 26.23 0.77
CA GLU A 192 6.40 26.05 1.92
C GLU A 192 5.92 24.95 2.85
N GLU A 193 4.61 24.87 3.07
CA GLU A 193 4.03 23.84 3.92
C GLU A 193 4.03 22.47 3.25
N PHE A 194 3.75 22.42 1.94
CA PHE A 194 3.90 21.20 1.17
C PHE A 194 5.35 20.71 1.15
N ALA A 195 6.33 21.59 0.94
CA ALA A 195 7.74 21.21 0.99
C ALA A 195 8.15 20.63 2.36
N ARG A 196 7.62 21.18 3.45
CA ARG A 196 7.81 20.61 4.79
C ARG A 196 7.16 19.23 4.93
N MET A 197 5.98 19.02 4.37
CA MET A 197 5.37 17.68 4.34
C MET A 197 6.27 16.72 3.57
N VAL A 198 6.76 17.08 2.39
CA VAL A 198 7.66 16.23 1.60
C VAL A 198 8.91 15.87 2.38
N LEU A 199 9.56 16.83 3.04
CA LEU A 199 10.72 16.54 3.89
C LEU A 199 10.38 15.58 5.04
N GLN A 200 9.23 15.77 5.70
CA GLN A 200 8.78 14.90 6.79
C GLN A 200 8.51 13.47 6.32
N GLU A 201 7.78 13.32 5.21
CA GLU A 201 7.47 12.00 4.64
C GLU A 201 8.74 11.31 4.12
N LEU A 202 9.63 12.07 3.49
CA LEU A 202 10.93 11.56 3.03
C LEU A 202 11.74 11.04 4.21
N ASN A 203 11.97 11.85 5.25
CA ASN A 203 12.71 11.40 6.42
C ASN A 203 12.08 10.16 7.05
N GLY A 204 10.75 10.13 7.20
CA GLY A 204 10.06 8.96 7.76
C GLY A 204 10.20 7.70 6.91
N VAL A 205 10.18 7.82 5.57
CA VAL A 205 10.43 6.70 4.66
C VAL A 205 11.89 6.26 4.76
N MET A 206 12.82 7.21 4.85
CA MET A 206 14.24 6.89 4.92
C MET A 206 14.59 6.16 6.22
N ASP A 207 14.08 6.67 7.35
CA ASP A 207 14.24 6.05 8.66
C ASP A 207 13.64 4.64 8.69
N ALA A 208 12.48 4.42 8.05
CA ALA A 208 11.82 3.12 8.05
C ALA A 208 12.53 2.06 7.19
N LEU A 209 13.24 2.48 6.13
CA LEU A 209 13.82 1.55 5.16
C LEU A 209 15.30 1.27 5.39
N TRP A 210 15.99 2.18 6.07
CA TRP A 210 17.44 2.29 5.98
C TRP A 210 18.11 2.60 7.34
N SER A 211 17.43 2.34 8.46
CA SER A 211 17.92 2.68 9.81
C SER A 211 19.17 1.94 10.28
N ASP A 212 19.55 0.80 9.67
CA ASP A 212 20.49 -0.14 10.30
C ASP A 212 21.63 -0.69 9.40
N ASP A 213 21.82 -0.17 8.18
CA ASP A 213 22.88 -0.66 7.27
C ASP A 213 23.80 0.48 6.75
N PRO A 214 25.10 0.48 7.04
CA PRO A 214 26.04 1.48 6.52
C PRO A 214 26.26 1.44 5.00
N GLU A 215 26.00 0.30 4.33
CA GLU A 215 26.06 0.22 2.86
C GLU A 215 24.92 1.01 2.20
N VAL A 216 23.91 1.36 2.99
CA VAL A 216 22.67 1.99 2.55
C VAL A 216 22.71 3.51 2.61
N GLU A 217 23.65 4.15 3.32
CA GLU A 217 23.82 5.62 3.25
C GLU A 217 24.01 6.12 1.81
N GLY A 218 24.71 5.32 0.98
CA GLY A 218 24.88 5.60 -0.45
C GLY A 218 23.59 5.43 -1.25
N GLU A 219 22.75 4.45 -0.89
CA GLU A 219 21.47 4.18 -1.54
C GLU A 219 20.44 5.25 -1.19
N ALA A 220 20.33 5.61 0.08
CA ALA A 220 19.60 6.74 0.61
C ALA A 220 19.90 8.06 -0.16
N ALA A 221 21.18 8.40 -0.29
CA ALA A 221 21.61 9.59 -1.02
C ALA A 221 21.30 9.50 -2.52
N TRP A 222 21.41 8.31 -3.12
CA TRP A 222 21.07 8.06 -4.52
C TRP A 222 19.56 8.22 -4.78
N GLN A 223 18.71 7.67 -3.91
CA GLN A 223 17.25 7.78 -3.97
C GLN A 223 16.78 9.23 -3.81
N LEU A 224 17.35 9.96 -2.84
CA LEU A 224 17.07 11.39 -2.68
C LEU A 224 17.44 12.18 -3.94
N LYS A 225 18.58 11.85 -4.56
CA LYS A 225 19.01 12.48 -5.80
C LYS A 225 18.07 12.14 -6.97
N GLY A 226 17.62 10.89 -7.08
CA GLY A 226 16.62 10.44 -8.04
C GLY A 226 15.32 11.24 -7.90
N PHE A 227 14.74 11.22 -6.70
CA PHE A 227 13.54 11.97 -6.35
C PHE A 227 13.66 13.45 -6.71
N CYS A 228 14.75 14.12 -6.33
CA CYS A 228 14.96 15.53 -6.67
C CYS A 228 15.13 15.77 -8.17
N SER A 229 15.78 14.84 -8.90
CA SER A 229 16.03 15.02 -10.34
C SER A 229 14.77 15.02 -11.19
N ASP A 230 13.69 14.42 -10.69
CA ASP A 230 12.39 14.39 -11.36
C ASP A 230 11.50 15.61 -11.05
N LEU A 231 11.90 16.46 -10.10
CA LEU A 231 11.17 17.66 -9.75
C LEU A 231 11.39 18.79 -10.76
N ASN A 232 10.29 19.43 -11.17
CA ASN A 232 10.28 20.53 -12.11
C ASN A 232 10.30 21.89 -11.41
N ARG A 233 11.42 22.61 -11.57
CA ARG A 233 11.62 23.98 -11.04
C ARG A 233 10.61 25.02 -11.56
N SER A 234 9.92 24.76 -12.67
CA SER A 234 8.89 25.69 -13.16
C SER A 234 7.55 25.56 -12.41
N ILE A 235 7.38 24.52 -11.58
CA ILE A 235 6.17 24.31 -10.79
C ILE A 235 6.42 24.79 -9.36
N PRO A 236 5.72 25.81 -8.83
CA PRO A 236 6.05 26.44 -7.54
C PRO A 236 6.19 25.47 -6.36
N PHE A 237 5.31 24.47 -6.28
CA PHE A 237 5.35 23.45 -5.24
C PHE A 237 6.60 22.58 -5.31
N GLN A 238 6.97 22.12 -6.51
CA GLN A 238 8.15 21.29 -6.71
C GLN A 238 9.46 22.09 -6.59
N ALA A 239 9.47 23.35 -7.07
CA ALA A 239 10.58 24.27 -6.86
C ALA A 239 10.86 24.47 -5.37
N ARG A 240 9.82 24.66 -4.55
CA ARG A 240 10.00 24.85 -3.11
C ARG A 240 10.48 23.57 -2.41
N VAL A 241 10.06 22.39 -2.87
CA VAL A 241 10.60 21.11 -2.40
C VAL A 241 12.11 21.03 -2.68
N LEU A 242 12.54 21.38 -3.89
CA LEU A 242 13.96 21.40 -4.26
C LEU A 242 14.78 22.33 -3.38
N GLU A 243 14.30 23.54 -3.10
CA GLU A 243 14.98 24.50 -2.21
C GLU A 243 15.16 23.96 -0.79
N VAL A 244 14.18 23.20 -0.29
CA VAL A 244 14.23 22.60 1.06
C VAL A 244 15.15 21.38 1.11
N LEU A 245 15.12 20.52 0.08
CA LEU A 245 15.91 19.27 0.04
C LEU A 245 17.34 19.48 -0.44
N GLN A 246 17.60 20.54 -1.21
CA GLN A 246 18.90 20.86 -1.80
C GLN A 246 19.24 22.34 -1.58
N PRO A 247 19.48 22.78 -0.33
CA PRO A 247 19.74 24.19 -0.03
C PRO A 247 20.96 24.74 -0.82
N ASP A 248 21.93 23.88 -1.16
CA ASP A 248 23.14 24.24 -1.90
C ASP A 248 22.92 24.43 -3.42
N LEU A 249 21.72 24.12 -3.94
CA LEU A 249 21.35 24.25 -5.37
C LEU A 249 20.31 25.36 -5.61
N ALA A 250 19.95 26.13 -4.57
CA ALA A 250 18.95 27.20 -4.58
C ALA A 250 19.51 28.58 -5.01
N VAL A 251 20.49 28.59 -5.91
CA VAL A 251 21.10 29.82 -6.49
C VAL A 251 20.69 29.99 -7.95
#